data_AF-A0A7X4GRS1-F1
#
_entry.id   AF-A0A7X4GRS1-F1
#
_cell.length_a   1.000
_cell.length_b   1.000
_cell.length_c   1.000
_cell.angle_alpha   90.00
_cell.angle_beta   90.00
_cell.angle_gamma   90.00
#
_symmetry.space_group_name_H-M   'P 1'
#
loop_
_entity.id
_entity.type
_entity.pdbx_description
1 polymer ?
#
loop_
_entity_poly.entity_id
_entity_poly.type
_entity_poly.pdbx_seq_one_letter_code
_entity_poly.pdbx_strand_id
1 'polypeptide(L)'
;MSQSARSAVFLQEMGIGVQWKARNAAVAVVAEEAEAADSFTAAVQALADEHSAAIAPPVAAPVAAPVVAPESAPAVPVIAEQPAPPAPVPAPVPVPAAIIAPPAPVVASASDDDSMAWFDDAPAPARAAPVSEEAIAAMDWAALQAAVASCTRCTLCETRRNAVTGRGAENATWIAISGAPSRLDEKDKQAVAGDAGQLLHNMLKAIELKPESDVYVTSVVKCRPSTPDGADRHPSADEVIACRPFLDRELALTGARMAMTFGQFAAKGLMMGPAARGKVMHYGEKQLPVVATYHPDDLLRKPEDKAKAWADLCLAKASHA
;
A
#
# COMPACT_ATOMS: atom_id res chain seq x y z
N MET A 1 -9.03 -34.66 -15.46
CA MET A 1 -9.37 -33.47 -16.26
C MET A 1 -8.09 -32.66 -16.47
N SER A 2 -7.71 -32.39 -17.72
CA SER A 2 -6.47 -31.67 -18.06
C SER A 2 -6.47 -30.23 -17.52
N GLN A 3 -5.31 -29.69 -17.14
CA GLN A 3 -5.12 -28.30 -16.70
C GLN A 3 -5.79 -27.28 -17.65
N SER A 4 -5.86 -27.59 -18.94
CA SER A 4 -6.49 -26.77 -19.97
C SER A 4 -8.01 -26.58 -19.80
N ALA A 5 -8.74 -27.61 -19.36
CA ALA A 5 -10.19 -27.53 -19.18
C ALA A 5 -10.59 -26.71 -17.93
N ARG A 6 -9.74 -26.71 -16.90
CA ARG A 6 -9.95 -25.93 -15.67
C ARG A 6 -9.64 -24.45 -15.89
N SER A 7 -8.63 -24.13 -16.69
CA SER A 7 -8.33 -22.75 -17.10
C SER A 7 -9.47 -22.11 -17.90
N ALA A 8 -10.20 -22.88 -18.73
CA ALA A 8 -11.30 -22.36 -19.54
C ALA A 8 -12.54 -21.97 -18.69
N VAL A 9 -12.94 -22.82 -17.73
CA VAL A 9 -14.04 -22.53 -16.81
C VAL A 9 -13.71 -21.30 -15.96
N PHE A 10 -12.46 -21.18 -15.51
CA PHE A 10 -11.99 -20.02 -14.75
C PHE A 10 -12.02 -18.70 -15.54
N LEU A 11 -11.59 -18.71 -16.81
CA LEU A 11 -11.69 -17.53 -17.67
C LEU A 11 -13.14 -17.08 -17.85
N GLN A 12 -14.08 -18.03 -17.93
CA GLN A 12 -15.51 -17.74 -18.03
C GLN A 12 -16.07 -17.14 -16.74
N GLU A 13 -15.74 -17.70 -15.57
CA GLU A 13 -16.13 -17.17 -14.25
C GLU A 13 -15.50 -15.80 -13.95
N MET A 14 -14.33 -15.50 -14.52
CA MET A 14 -13.69 -14.18 -14.47
C MET A 14 -14.23 -13.16 -15.50
N GLY A 15 -15.19 -13.55 -16.36
CA GLY A 15 -15.75 -12.68 -17.40
C GLY A 15 -14.87 -12.51 -18.65
N ILE A 16 -13.88 -13.39 -18.84
CA ILE A 16 -12.93 -13.42 -19.97
C ILE A 16 -13.32 -14.55 -20.94
N GLY A 17 -14.60 -14.61 -21.33
CA GLY A 17 -15.09 -15.53 -22.36
C GLY A 17 -14.68 -15.09 -23.77
N VAL A 18 -14.53 -16.06 -24.68
CA VAL A 18 -13.93 -15.96 -26.03
C VAL A 18 -14.47 -14.80 -26.88
N GLN A 19 -13.82 -13.63 -26.84
CA GLN A 19 -13.92 -12.60 -27.87
C GLN A 19 -12.75 -12.73 -28.84
N TRP A 20 -12.77 -13.73 -29.72
CA TRP A 20 -11.89 -13.76 -30.89
C TRP A 20 -12.73 -13.59 -32.15
N LYS A 21 -12.75 -12.37 -32.71
CA LYS A 21 -12.97 -12.16 -34.15
C LYS A 21 -11.60 -12.29 -34.84
N ALA A 22 -11.51 -13.14 -35.85
CA ALA A 22 -10.31 -13.37 -36.63
C ALA A 22 -9.77 -12.05 -37.22
N ARG A 23 -8.48 -11.78 -37.01
CA ARG A 23 -7.72 -10.64 -37.55
C ARG A 23 -7.54 -10.80 -39.06
N ASN A 24 -8.49 -10.32 -39.85
CA ASN A 24 -8.22 -9.85 -41.21
C ASN A 24 -9.07 -8.59 -41.46
N ALA A 25 -8.66 -7.50 -40.85
CA ALA A 25 -8.98 -6.14 -41.28
C ALA A 25 -7.81 -5.25 -40.86
N ALA A 26 -7.23 -4.56 -41.84
CA ALA A 26 -6.05 -3.73 -41.70
C ALA A 26 -6.35 -2.33 -41.13
N VAL A 27 -5.28 -1.70 -40.64
CA VAL A 27 -4.96 -0.25 -40.59
C VAL A 27 -4.79 0.39 -39.19
N ALA A 28 -3.50 0.74 -38.97
CA ALA A 28 -2.86 1.92 -38.38
C ALA A 28 -2.97 2.29 -36.87
N VAL A 29 -1.83 2.04 -36.20
CA VAL A 29 -1.00 2.88 -35.29
C VAL A 29 -1.55 4.22 -34.80
N VAL A 30 -1.54 4.44 -33.48
CA VAL A 30 -0.83 5.55 -32.80
C VAL A 30 -0.48 5.16 -31.36
N ALA A 31 0.73 5.50 -30.92
CA ALA A 31 1.22 5.41 -29.54
C ALA A 31 1.51 6.83 -29.03
N GLU A 32 1.28 7.10 -27.74
CA GLU A 32 2.22 7.88 -26.90
C GLU A 32 1.86 7.77 -25.41
N GLU A 33 2.88 8.00 -24.58
CA GLU A 33 3.07 7.55 -23.21
C GLU A 33 2.67 8.60 -22.16
N ALA A 34 2.56 8.18 -20.90
CA ALA A 34 2.34 9.03 -19.73
C ALA A 34 3.48 8.83 -18.71
N GLU A 35 4.18 9.92 -18.37
CA GLU A 35 5.10 10.02 -17.24
C GLU A 35 4.42 10.68 -16.03
N ALA A 36 4.66 10.13 -14.83
CA ALA A 36 4.74 10.90 -13.57
C ALA A 36 5.41 10.05 -12.47
N ALA A 37 6.67 10.38 -12.17
CA ALA A 37 7.44 9.95 -10.99
C ALA A 37 6.94 10.74 -9.74
N ASP A 38 6.55 10.09 -8.64
CA ASP A 38 7.35 9.50 -7.55
C ASP A 38 7.95 10.52 -6.57
N SER A 39 7.22 10.78 -5.48
CA SER A 39 7.70 11.49 -4.29
C SER A 39 7.65 10.63 -3.01
N PHE A 40 7.48 9.31 -3.13
CA PHE A 40 7.36 8.41 -1.97
C PHE A 40 8.68 7.72 -1.63
N THR A 41 9.53 7.50 -2.63
CA THR A 41 10.79 6.76 -2.47
C THR A 41 11.84 7.52 -1.64
N ALA A 42 11.77 8.85 -1.56
CA ALA A 42 12.70 9.66 -0.77
C ALA A 42 12.44 9.62 0.75
N ALA A 43 11.18 9.43 1.18
CA ALA A 43 10.82 9.47 2.61
C ALA A 43 11.13 8.15 3.34
N VAL A 44 11.08 7.02 2.62
CA VAL A 44 11.32 5.68 3.21
C VAL A 44 12.82 5.39 3.34
N GLN A 45 13.66 5.94 2.47
CA GLN A 45 15.12 5.72 2.50
C GLN A 45 15.79 6.35 3.73
N ALA A 46 15.29 7.50 4.20
CA ALA A 46 15.89 8.24 5.32
C ALA A 46 15.75 7.55 6.69
N LEU A 47 14.81 6.62 6.85
CA LEU A 47 14.61 5.86 8.10
C LEU A 47 15.40 4.54 8.15
N ALA A 48 15.98 4.10 7.03
CA ALA A 48 16.75 2.86 6.94
C ALA A 48 18.24 3.05 7.31
N ASP A 49 18.77 4.28 7.25
CA ASP A 49 20.19 4.56 7.48
C ASP A 49 20.59 4.69 8.98
N GLU A 50 19.63 4.67 9.91
CA GLU A 50 19.93 4.71 11.36
C GLU A 50 20.09 3.33 12.02
N HIS A 51 19.93 2.22 11.29
CA HIS A 51 19.94 0.87 11.87
C HIS A 51 20.95 -0.13 11.27
N SER A 52 21.98 0.33 10.56
CA SER A 52 23.03 -0.58 10.07
C SER A 52 24.43 -0.04 10.35
N ALA A 53 25.00 -0.47 11.46
CA ALA A 53 26.43 -0.36 11.71
C ALA A 53 27.01 -1.74 12.10
N ALA A 54 28.07 -2.08 11.37
CA ALA A 54 29.03 -3.17 11.56
C ALA A 54 28.63 -4.57 11.05
N ILE A 55 29.32 -5.02 9.99
CA ILE A 55 30.44 -5.98 10.09
C ILE A 55 31.25 -5.92 8.78
N ALA A 56 32.57 -5.78 8.92
CA ALA A 56 33.55 -5.79 7.83
C ALA A 56 33.96 -7.22 7.41
N PRO A 57 34.41 -7.46 6.15
CA PRO A 57 34.79 -8.78 5.65
C PRO A 57 36.31 -9.02 5.69
N PRO A 58 36.80 -10.27 5.55
CA PRO A 58 38.18 -10.52 5.15
C PRO A 58 38.33 -11.20 3.77
N VAL A 59 39.02 -10.47 2.88
CA VAL A 59 40.24 -10.81 2.08
C VAL A 59 40.34 -12.11 1.22
N ALA A 60 40.27 -11.86 -0.11
CA ALA A 60 41.15 -12.20 -1.27
C ALA A 60 41.56 -13.65 -1.72
N ALA A 61 41.06 -14.02 -2.94
CA ALA A 61 41.72 -14.34 -4.25
C ALA A 61 42.89 -15.38 -4.38
N PRO A 62 43.37 -15.78 -5.60
CA PRO A 62 42.88 -15.72 -7.01
C PRO A 62 42.92 -17.11 -7.74
N VAL A 63 42.60 -17.34 -9.03
CA VAL A 63 43.41 -17.30 -10.30
C VAL A 63 42.48 -17.96 -11.38
N ALA A 64 42.25 -17.52 -12.63
CA ALA A 64 43.13 -17.50 -13.80
C ALA A 64 42.41 -16.89 -15.05
N ALA A 65 43.15 -16.22 -15.92
CA ALA A 65 42.88 -15.93 -17.35
C ALA A 65 44.27 -16.02 -18.07
N PRO A 66 44.44 -16.09 -19.42
CA PRO A 66 43.60 -15.49 -20.47
C PRO A 66 43.47 -16.29 -21.80
N VAL A 67 42.60 -15.83 -22.71
CA VAL A 67 42.65 -16.20 -24.15
C VAL A 67 42.49 -14.94 -25.00
N VAL A 68 43.25 -14.94 -26.10
CA VAL A 68 43.68 -13.86 -26.99
C VAL A 68 42.67 -13.56 -28.13
N ALA A 69 42.69 -12.32 -28.63
CA ALA A 69 41.91 -11.75 -29.76
C ALA A 69 42.37 -12.22 -31.17
N PRO A 70 41.64 -11.91 -32.26
CA PRO A 70 41.96 -10.74 -33.13
C PRO A 70 40.69 -9.97 -33.65
N GLU A 71 40.68 -8.62 -33.78
CA GLU A 71 41.10 -7.76 -34.93
C GLU A 71 40.08 -7.73 -36.11
N SER A 72 39.62 -6.65 -36.77
CA SER A 72 39.85 -5.18 -36.77
C SER A 72 38.72 -4.40 -37.51
N ALA A 73 38.46 -3.15 -37.07
CA ALA A 73 38.19 -1.87 -37.80
C ALA A 73 36.93 -1.63 -38.71
N PRO A 74 36.54 -0.36 -39.02
CA PRO A 74 37.07 0.94 -38.56
C PRO A 74 36.02 1.93 -37.97
N ALA A 75 36.57 2.99 -37.37
CA ALA A 75 35.91 4.09 -36.68
C ALA A 75 35.35 5.19 -37.61
N VAL A 76 34.27 5.83 -37.16
CA VAL A 76 33.71 7.09 -37.68
C VAL A 76 33.83 8.14 -36.56
N PRO A 77 34.25 9.38 -36.83
CA PRO A 77 34.60 10.35 -35.79
C PRO A 77 33.34 10.95 -35.14
N VAL A 78 33.27 10.89 -33.81
CA VAL A 78 32.30 11.67 -33.03
C VAL A 78 32.96 12.99 -32.63
N ILE A 79 32.41 14.07 -33.15
CA ILE A 79 32.74 15.46 -32.83
C ILE A 79 32.39 15.69 -31.35
N ALA A 80 33.35 16.23 -30.60
CA ALA A 80 33.17 16.64 -29.22
C ALA A 80 32.32 17.92 -29.18
N GLU A 81 31.10 17.81 -28.64
CA GLU A 81 30.28 18.97 -28.33
C GLU A 81 30.70 19.53 -26.95
N GLN A 82 31.33 20.70 -26.95
CA GLN A 82 31.66 21.44 -25.74
C GLN A 82 30.38 21.95 -25.06
N PRO A 83 30.23 21.81 -23.74
CA PRO A 83 29.15 22.46 -23.01
C PRO A 83 29.37 23.98 -22.94
N ALA A 84 28.29 24.72 -23.24
CA ALA A 84 28.23 26.18 -23.22
C ALA A 84 28.40 26.76 -21.79
N PRO A 85 28.95 27.99 -21.66
CA PRO A 85 29.20 28.64 -20.37
C PRO A 85 27.91 29.11 -19.66
N PRO A 86 27.93 29.24 -18.33
CA PRO A 86 26.76 29.63 -17.54
C PRO A 86 26.38 31.10 -17.73
N ALA A 87 25.07 31.35 -17.78
CA ALA A 87 24.48 32.69 -17.88
C ALA A 87 24.71 33.53 -16.60
N PRO A 88 24.84 34.86 -16.72
CA PRO A 88 25.12 35.75 -15.60
C PRO A 88 23.92 35.95 -14.67
N VAL A 89 24.22 35.98 -13.37
CA VAL A 89 23.29 36.26 -12.25
C VAL A 89 22.85 37.74 -12.28
N PRO A 90 21.56 38.06 -12.22
CA PRO A 90 21.11 39.44 -12.05
C PRO A 90 21.26 39.91 -10.58
N ALA A 91 21.76 41.14 -10.42
CA ALA A 91 21.91 41.84 -9.15
C ALA A 91 20.55 42.20 -8.48
N PRO A 92 20.50 42.37 -7.15
CA PRO A 92 19.27 42.70 -6.43
C PRO A 92 18.85 44.15 -6.65
N VAL A 93 17.58 44.35 -6.99
CA VAL A 93 16.91 45.66 -7.04
C VAL A 93 16.45 46.04 -5.64
N PRO A 94 16.71 47.27 -5.13
CA PRO A 94 16.23 47.70 -3.83
C PRO A 94 14.72 48.03 -3.86
N VAL A 95 13.96 47.41 -2.97
CA VAL A 95 12.53 47.69 -2.76
C VAL A 95 12.39 48.77 -1.67
N PRO A 96 11.62 49.85 -1.89
CA PRO A 96 11.45 50.92 -0.90
C PRO A 96 10.62 50.45 0.31
N ALA A 97 11.00 50.96 1.47
CA ALA A 97 10.32 50.80 2.74
C ALA A 97 8.98 51.58 2.80
N ALA A 98 8.15 51.16 3.76
CA ALA A 98 6.94 51.80 4.29
C ALA A 98 5.60 51.39 3.66
N ILE A 99 4.98 50.36 4.23
CA ILE A 99 3.53 50.28 4.38
C ILE A 99 3.24 50.04 5.86
N ILE A 100 2.54 51.01 6.43
CA ILE A 100 2.10 51.10 7.83
C ILE A 100 1.04 50.04 8.08
N ALA A 101 1.22 49.24 9.13
CA ALA A 101 0.21 48.32 9.64
C ALA A 101 -1.00 49.10 10.19
N PRO A 102 -2.25 48.72 9.89
CA PRO A 102 -3.40 49.24 10.62
C PRO A 102 -3.41 48.66 12.06
N PRO A 103 -3.76 49.45 13.09
CA PRO A 103 -3.82 48.95 14.45
C PRO A 103 -4.99 47.98 14.63
N ALA A 104 -4.75 46.97 15.45
CA ALA A 104 -5.75 46.02 15.95
C ALA A 104 -6.96 46.74 16.56
N PRO A 105 -8.18 46.21 16.41
CA PRO A 105 -9.33 46.73 17.13
C PRO A 105 -9.17 46.37 18.61
N VAL A 106 -8.92 47.40 19.43
CA VAL A 106 -9.22 47.40 20.86
C VAL A 106 -10.74 47.26 21.01
N VAL A 107 -11.20 46.05 21.32
CA VAL A 107 -12.54 45.83 21.85
C VAL A 107 -12.55 46.30 23.29
N ALA A 108 -13.32 47.37 23.51
CA ALA A 108 -13.58 47.95 24.81
C ALA A 108 -14.43 47.00 25.67
N SER A 109 -14.05 46.91 26.94
CA SER A 109 -14.80 46.31 28.03
C SER A 109 -16.05 47.09 28.42
N ALA A 110 -16.96 46.38 29.09
CA ALA A 110 -18.14 46.80 29.88
C ALA A 110 -19.46 46.42 29.18
N SER A 111 -19.95 45.20 29.40
CA SER A 111 -20.81 44.77 30.52
C SER A 111 -22.27 45.11 30.26
N ASP A 112 -23.08 44.08 30.00
CA ASP A 112 -24.41 43.91 30.60
C ASP A 112 -24.84 42.44 30.41
N ASP A 113 -24.88 41.75 31.56
CA ASP A 113 -25.78 40.67 31.99
C ASP A 113 -26.50 39.83 30.90
N ASP A 114 -25.91 38.68 30.57
CA ASP A 114 -26.70 37.46 30.30
C ASP A 114 -25.83 36.22 30.60
N SER A 115 -25.81 35.88 31.88
CA SER A 115 -25.09 34.75 32.47
C SER A 115 -25.74 33.43 32.07
N MET A 116 -25.37 32.89 30.90
CA MET A 116 -25.56 31.48 30.51
C MET A 116 -24.25 30.79 30.07
N ALA A 117 -23.09 31.38 30.38
CA ALA A 117 -21.76 30.82 30.11
C ALA A 117 -21.31 29.80 31.19
N TRP A 118 -22.16 28.82 31.51
CA TRP A 118 -21.83 27.76 32.49
C TRP A 118 -21.06 26.58 31.87
N PHE A 119 -20.93 26.49 30.55
CA PHE A 119 -20.41 25.29 29.86
C PHE A 119 -19.16 25.48 29.00
N ASP A 120 -18.44 26.60 29.10
CA ASP A 120 -17.37 26.93 28.14
C ASP A 120 -15.95 26.99 28.72
N ASP A 121 -15.65 26.19 29.76
CA ASP A 121 -14.28 26.02 30.26
C ASP A 121 -14.02 24.63 30.86
N ALA A 122 -14.77 23.61 30.42
CA ALA A 122 -14.39 22.23 30.69
C ALA A 122 -13.22 21.88 29.75
N PRO A 123 -12.00 21.60 30.25
CA PRO A 123 -10.92 21.12 29.39
C PRO A 123 -11.44 19.90 28.63
N ALA A 124 -11.25 19.90 27.31
CA ALA A 124 -11.62 18.76 26.48
C ALA A 124 -11.12 17.47 27.15
N PRO A 125 -11.96 16.44 27.32
CA PRO A 125 -11.59 15.25 28.07
C PRO A 125 -10.27 14.73 27.53
N ALA A 126 -9.27 14.62 28.40
CA ALA A 126 -7.96 14.15 28.02
C ALA A 126 -8.13 12.81 27.29
N ARG A 127 -7.73 12.76 26.02
CA ARG A 127 -7.79 11.53 25.23
C ARG A 127 -7.06 10.45 26.03
N ALA A 128 -7.74 9.33 26.25
CA ALA A 128 -7.11 8.16 26.82
C ALA A 128 -5.84 7.85 26.02
N ALA A 129 -4.74 7.59 26.74
CA ALA A 129 -3.47 7.29 26.10
C ALA A 129 -3.65 6.12 25.11
N PRO A 130 -3.04 6.19 23.91
CA PRO A 130 -3.11 5.09 22.96
C PRO A 130 -2.59 3.80 23.59
N VAL A 131 -3.26 2.69 23.31
CA VAL A 131 -2.84 1.35 23.76
C VAL A 131 -1.40 1.09 23.28
N SER A 132 -0.53 0.61 24.15
CA SER A 132 0.87 0.32 23.79
C SER A 132 0.99 -0.87 22.85
N GLU A 133 2.12 -0.98 22.15
CA GLU A 133 2.33 -2.05 21.17
C GLU A 133 2.46 -3.43 21.82
N GLU A 134 3.09 -3.48 23.00
CA GLU A 134 3.23 -4.69 23.81
C GLU A 134 1.87 -5.18 24.29
N ALA A 135 0.98 -4.25 24.68
CA ALA A 135 -0.39 -4.59 25.06
C ALA A 135 -1.16 -5.17 23.86
N ILE A 136 -1.04 -4.57 22.66
CA ILE A 136 -1.66 -5.10 21.43
C ILE A 136 -1.10 -6.49 21.09
N ALA A 137 0.21 -6.69 21.21
CA ALA A 137 0.86 -7.96 20.93
C ALA A 137 0.36 -9.12 21.82
N ALA A 138 -0.18 -8.82 23.00
CA ALA A 138 -0.71 -9.82 23.93
C ALA A 138 -2.22 -10.12 23.78
N MET A 139 -2.96 -9.35 22.97
CA MET A 139 -4.43 -9.46 22.86
C MET A 139 -4.90 -10.74 22.18
N ASP A 140 -5.95 -11.39 22.66
CA ASP A 140 -6.67 -12.38 21.84
C ASP A 140 -7.52 -11.70 20.75
N TRP A 141 -8.24 -12.48 19.94
CA TRP A 141 -9.06 -11.95 18.85
C TRP A 141 -10.14 -10.98 19.33
N ALA A 142 -10.84 -11.31 20.42
CA ALA A 142 -11.91 -10.48 20.95
C ALA A 142 -11.36 -9.14 21.46
N ALA A 143 -10.27 -9.17 22.22
CA ALA A 143 -9.59 -7.96 22.70
C ALA A 143 -9.04 -7.13 21.52
N LEU A 144 -8.46 -7.76 20.51
CA LEU A 144 -7.92 -7.09 19.33
C LEU A 144 -9.01 -6.36 18.56
N GLN A 145 -10.13 -7.01 18.29
CA GLN A 145 -11.27 -6.40 17.57
C GLN A 145 -11.86 -5.22 18.36
N ALA A 146 -12.00 -5.36 19.68
CA ALA A 146 -12.46 -4.27 20.55
C ALA A 146 -11.47 -3.09 20.57
N ALA A 147 -10.17 -3.37 20.59
CA ALA A 147 -9.13 -2.35 20.53
C ALA A 147 -9.12 -1.62 19.19
N VAL A 148 -9.29 -2.32 18.06
CA VAL A 148 -9.41 -1.70 16.73
C VAL A 148 -10.64 -0.78 16.66
N ALA A 149 -11.79 -1.24 17.16
CA ALA A 149 -13.03 -0.46 17.15
C ALA A 149 -12.93 0.88 17.89
N SER A 150 -12.17 0.90 18.99
CA SER A 150 -11.97 2.07 19.86
C SER A 150 -10.65 2.81 19.65
N CYS A 151 -9.83 2.39 18.67
CA CYS A 151 -8.46 2.87 18.50
C CYS A 151 -8.36 4.38 18.23
N THR A 152 -7.44 5.07 18.92
CA THR A 152 -7.16 6.52 18.75
C THR A 152 -5.70 6.81 18.39
N ARG A 153 -4.96 5.81 17.88
CA ARG A 153 -3.51 5.90 17.61
C ARG A 153 -3.09 6.83 16.45
N CYS A 154 -4.01 7.25 15.58
CA CYS A 154 -3.73 8.15 14.46
C CYS A 154 -4.94 9.03 14.13
N THR A 155 -4.72 10.08 13.35
CA THR A 155 -5.73 11.09 12.97
C THR A 155 -6.93 10.51 12.22
N LEU A 156 -6.80 9.34 11.56
CA LEU A 156 -7.92 8.67 10.91
C LEU A 156 -9.06 8.31 11.87
N CYS A 157 -8.81 8.21 13.19
CA CYS A 157 -9.87 7.99 14.16
C CYS A 157 -10.85 9.17 14.27
N GLU A 158 -10.46 10.36 13.82
CA GLU A 158 -11.26 11.58 13.90
C GLU A 158 -12.27 11.68 12.76
N THR A 159 -11.89 11.17 11.58
CA THR A 159 -12.68 11.31 10.35
C THR A 159 -13.45 10.05 10.00
N ARG A 160 -13.03 8.88 10.50
CA ARG A 160 -13.71 7.60 10.23
C ARG A 160 -15.13 7.60 10.78
N ARG A 161 -16.04 6.93 10.07
CA ARG A 161 -17.37 6.58 10.58
C ARG A 161 -17.33 5.31 11.39
N ASN A 162 -16.61 4.29 10.90
CA ASN A 162 -16.38 3.05 11.61
C ASN A 162 -14.95 2.58 11.36
N ALA A 163 -14.34 1.95 12.37
CA ALA A 163 -13.17 1.13 12.11
C ALA A 163 -13.60 -0.16 11.39
N VAL A 164 -12.71 -0.66 10.54
CA VAL A 164 -12.92 -1.88 9.76
C VAL A 164 -11.99 -2.95 10.30
N THR A 165 -12.60 -4.00 10.85
CA THR A 165 -11.88 -5.20 11.26
C THR A 165 -11.73 -6.14 10.06
N GLY A 166 -10.76 -7.05 10.14
CA GLY A 166 -10.71 -8.16 9.19
C GLY A 166 -11.89 -9.12 9.36
N ARG A 167 -12.01 -10.05 8.42
CA ARG A 167 -13.07 -11.08 8.38
C ARG A 167 -12.50 -12.42 7.91
N GLY A 168 -13.22 -13.50 8.16
CA GLY A 168 -12.84 -14.86 7.75
C GLY A 168 -12.42 -15.70 8.94
N ALA A 169 -11.63 -16.75 8.70
CA ALA A 169 -11.24 -17.68 9.74
C ALA A 169 -10.13 -17.12 10.63
N GLU A 170 -10.36 -17.14 11.95
CA GLU A 170 -9.38 -16.71 12.96
C GLU A 170 -8.13 -17.62 13.01
N ASN A 171 -8.24 -18.86 12.53
CA ASN A 171 -7.16 -19.84 12.41
C ASN A 171 -6.83 -20.15 10.93
N ALA A 172 -6.97 -19.14 10.08
CA ALA A 172 -6.74 -19.28 8.65
C ALA A 172 -5.29 -19.66 8.30
N THR A 173 -5.15 -20.58 7.35
CA THR A 173 -3.85 -20.94 6.77
C THR A 173 -3.31 -19.86 5.82
N TRP A 174 -4.17 -19.00 5.30
CA TRP A 174 -3.84 -17.92 4.38
C TRP A 174 -4.33 -16.58 4.93
N ILE A 175 -3.57 -15.52 4.67
CA ILE A 175 -4.00 -14.15 4.96
C ILE A 175 -3.99 -13.29 3.68
N ALA A 176 -5.11 -12.64 3.41
CA ALA A 176 -5.31 -11.72 2.30
C ALA A 176 -5.30 -10.28 2.82
N ILE A 177 -4.37 -9.46 2.33
CA ILE A 177 -4.09 -8.12 2.86
C ILE A 177 -4.32 -7.08 1.77
N SER A 178 -5.30 -6.20 1.95
CA SER A 178 -5.51 -5.02 1.11
C SER A 178 -4.81 -3.77 1.67
N GLY A 179 -4.84 -2.67 0.92
CA GLY A 179 -4.17 -1.43 1.34
C GLY A 179 -4.90 -0.69 2.43
N ALA A 180 -6.07 -0.15 2.10
CA ALA A 180 -6.90 0.63 3.01
C ALA A 180 -8.38 0.30 2.78
N PRO A 181 -9.24 0.46 3.80
CA PRO A 181 -10.67 0.23 3.64
C PRO A 181 -11.30 1.26 2.70
N SER A 182 -12.24 0.80 1.88
CA SER A 182 -13.07 1.66 1.02
C SER A 182 -14.26 2.28 1.78
N ARG A 183 -15.00 3.17 1.11
CA ARG A 183 -16.30 3.66 1.62
C ARG A 183 -17.29 2.55 1.95
N LEU A 184 -17.33 1.50 1.12
CA LEU A 184 -18.21 0.36 1.34
C LEU A 184 -17.74 -0.46 2.53
N ASP A 185 -16.43 -0.68 2.66
CA ASP A 185 -15.84 -1.41 3.78
C ASP A 185 -16.15 -0.72 5.12
N GLU A 186 -16.04 0.61 5.16
CA GLU A 186 -16.38 1.42 6.33
C GLU A 186 -17.88 1.37 6.68
N LYS A 187 -18.73 1.30 5.66
CA LYS A 187 -20.19 1.16 5.85
C LYS A 187 -20.54 -0.22 6.39
N ASP A 188 -19.94 -1.25 5.82
CA ASP A 188 -20.26 -2.66 6.11
C ASP A 188 -19.45 -3.21 7.28
N LYS A 189 -18.45 -2.46 7.77
CA LYS A 189 -17.52 -2.81 8.85
C LYS A 189 -16.72 -4.08 8.54
N GLN A 190 -16.42 -4.33 7.26
CA GLN A 190 -15.72 -5.51 6.80
C GLN A 190 -14.70 -5.17 5.71
N ALA A 191 -13.50 -5.71 5.81
CA ALA A 191 -12.41 -5.43 4.86
C ALA A 191 -12.71 -5.97 3.45
N VAL A 192 -12.58 -5.14 2.41
CA VAL A 192 -12.80 -5.51 1.00
C VAL A 192 -14.25 -5.96 0.76
N ALA A 193 -15.22 -5.08 0.96
CA ALA A 193 -16.65 -5.31 0.72
C ALA A 193 -17.04 -5.10 -0.75
N GLY A 194 -18.33 -5.30 -1.08
CA GLY A 194 -18.88 -5.06 -2.41
C GLY A 194 -18.33 -5.96 -3.53
N ASP A 195 -18.31 -5.44 -4.75
CA ASP A 195 -17.90 -6.17 -5.96
C ASP A 195 -16.43 -6.61 -5.90
N ALA A 196 -15.56 -5.80 -5.29
CA ALA A 196 -14.17 -6.16 -5.01
C ALA A 196 -14.07 -7.38 -4.11
N GLY A 197 -14.89 -7.43 -3.05
CA GLY A 197 -15.00 -8.57 -2.16
C GLY A 197 -15.47 -9.83 -2.87
N GLN A 198 -16.47 -9.70 -3.75
CA GLN A 198 -16.98 -10.82 -4.53
C GLN A 198 -15.94 -11.36 -5.53
N LEU A 199 -15.18 -10.47 -6.19
CA LEU A 199 -14.09 -10.89 -7.08
C LEU A 199 -12.98 -11.58 -6.29
N LEU A 200 -12.57 -11.03 -5.14
CA LEU A 200 -11.59 -11.66 -4.25
C LEU A 200 -12.04 -13.07 -3.84
N HIS A 201 -13.32 -13.22 -3.49
CA HIS A 201 -13.92 -14.52 -3.15
C HIS A 201 -13.77 -15.53 -4.28
N ASN A 202 -14.05 -15.11 -5.51
CA ASN A 202 -13.94 -15.95 -6.70
C ASN A 202 -12.48 -16.31 -7.01
N MET A 203 -11.55 -15.36 -6.82
CA MET A 203 -10.10 -15.59 -6.98
C MET A 203 -9.58 -16.65 -6.01
N LEU A 204 -9.97 -16.59 -4.73
CA LEU A 204 -9.58 -17.55 -3.71
C LEU A 204 -10.16 -18.94 -4.00
N LYS A 205 -11.44 -19.02 -4.39
CA LYS A 205 -12.07 -20.27 -4.80
C LYS A 205 -11.40 -20.92 -6.01
N ALA A 206 -10.92 -20.11 -6.95
CA ALA A 206 -10.24 -20.62 -8.15
C ALA A 206 -8.92 -21.34 -7.85
N ILE A 207 -8.25 -20.96 -6.76
CA ILE A 207 -7.07 -21.70 -6.25
C ILE A 207 -7.42 -22.80 -5.25
N GLU A 208 -8.70 -23.19 -5.18
CA GLU A 208 -9.24 -24.27 -4.34
C GLU A 208 -9.18 -23.97 -2.82
N LEU A 209 -9.14 -22.69 -2.44
CA LEU A 209 -9.33 -22.27 -1.05
C LEU A 209 -10.81 -22.03 -0.75
N LYS A 210 -11.21 -22.31 0.48
CA LYS A 210 -12.52 -21.93 1.03
C LYS A 210 -12.36 -20.61 1.79
N PRO A 211 -12.87 -19.48 1.28
CA PRO A 211 -12.61 -18.18 1.88
C PRO A 211 -13.07 -18.06 3.34
N GLU A 212 -14.11 -18.82 3.72
CA GLU A 212 -14.67 -18.79 5.07
C GLU A 212 -13.86 -19.61 6.10
N SER A 213 -13.09 -20.61 5.67
CA SER A 213 -12.34 -21.51 6.57
C SER A 213 -10.82 -21.40 6.45
N ASP A 214 -10.33 -21.04 5.27
CA ASP A 214 -8.90 -21.16 4.96
C ASP A 214 -8.20 -19.79 4.93
N VAL A 215 -8.97 -18.70 4.87
CA VAL A 215 -8.48 -17.35 4.60
C VAL A 215 -8.99 -16.34 5.64
N TYR A 216 -8.09 -15.47 6.10
CA TYR A 216 -8.42 -14.25 6.83
C TYR A 216 -8.16 -13.04 5.93
N VAL A 217 -9.15 -12.17 5.74
CA VAL A 217 -9.06 -10.98 4.90
C VAL A 217 -8.96 -9.74 5.79
N THR A 218 -7.96 -8.92 5.54
CA THR A 218 -7.68 -7.71 6.33
C THR A 218 -7.05 -6.62 5.45
N SER A 219 -6.76 -5.45 6.05
CA SER A 219 -6.11 -4.31 5.41
C SER A 219 -4.93 -3.80 6.21
N VAL A 220 -3.96 -3.13 5.56
CA VAL A 220 -2.78 -2.57 6.23
C VAL A 220 -3.18 -1.53 7.29
N VAL A 221 -4.13 -0.65 6.96
CA VAL A 221 -4.75 0.26 7.94
C VAL A 221 -6.19 -0.14 8.22
N LYS A 222 -6.69 0.09 9.44
CA LYS A 222 -8.06 -0.29 9.87
C LYS A 222 -9.11 0.81 9.70
N CYS A 223 -8.69 2.00 9.28
CA CYS A 223 -9.57 3.16 9.13
C CYS A 223 -9.48 3.65 7.69
N ARG A 224 -10.60 4.08 7.13
CA ARG A 224 -10.66 4.63 5.77
C ARG A 224 -10.00 6.01 5.71
N PRO A 225 -8.94 6.19 4.92
CA PRO A 225 -8.36 7.49 4.66
C PRO A 225 -9.18 8.21 3.57
N SER A 226 -9.70 9.39 3.89
CA SER A 226 -10.42 10.23 2.93
C SER A 226 -9.82 11.63 2.82
N THR A 227 -10.00 12.27 1.67
CA THR A 227 -9.79 13.71 1.49
C THR A 227 -10.93 14.50 2.13
N PRO A 228 -10.79 15.83 2.33
CA PRO A 228 -11.89 16.69 2.79
C PRO A 228 -13.14 16.61 1.90
N ASP A 229 -12.95 16.41 0.59
CA ASP A 229 -14.03 16.21 -0.39
C ASP A 229 -14.69 14.81 -0.29
N GLY A 230 -14.18 13.95 0.60
CA GLY A 230 -14.70 12.61 0.87
C GLY A 230 -14.23 11.53 -0.11
N ALA A 231 -13.29 11.84 -1.01
CA ALA A 231 -12.70 10.85 -1.92
C ALA A 231 -11.72 9.94 -1.17
N ASP A 232 -11.57 8.70 -1.63
CA ASP A 232 -10.58 7.77 -1.07
C ASP A 232 -9.17 8.21 -1.45
N ARG A 233 -8.26 8.14 -0.48
CA ARG A 233 -6.83 8.41 -0.68
C ARG A 233 -5.99 7.26 -0.14
N HIS A 234 -4.72 7.22 -0.54
CA HIS A 234 -3.77 6.36 0.13
C HIS A 234 -3.47 6.84 1.56
N PRO A 235 -3.27 5.93 2.52
CA PRO A 235 -2.76 6.27 3.84
C PRO A 235 -1.36 6.89 3.78
N SER A 236 -1.04 7.76 4.74
CA SER A 236 0.31 8.26 4.95
C SER A 236 1.21 7.20 5.60
N ALA A 237 2.53 7.42 5.58
CA ALA A 237 3.48 6.53 6.26
C ALA A 237 3.19 6.44 7.77
N ASP A 238 2.92 7.57 8.42
CA ASP A 238 2.60 7.62 9.85
C ASP A 238 1.33 6.85 10.19
N GLU A 239 0.31 6.93 9.33
CA GLU A 239 -0.94 6.17 9.49
C GLU A 239 -0.70 4.66 9.39
N VAL A 240 0.20 4.23 8.47
CA VAL A 240 0.60 2.83 8.35
C VAL A 240 1.38 2.38 9.57
N ILE A 241 2.39 3.14 10.01
CA ILE A 241 3.20 2.83 11.19
C ILE A 241 2.32 2.74 12.45
N ALA A 242 1.41 3.70 12.65
CA ALA A 242 0.54 3.71 13.81
C ALA A 242 -0.41 2.50 13.87
N CYS A 243 -0.82 1.96 12.71
CA CYS A 243 -1.73 0.83 12.61
C CYS A 243 -1.04 -0.54 12.55
N ARG A 244 0.26 -0.55 12.26
CA ARG A 244 1.09 -1.75 12.10
C ARG A 244 0.96 -2.77 13.23
N PRO A 245 0.95 -2.39 14.53
CA PRO A 245 0.84 -3.36 15.62
C PRO A 245 -0.43 -4.23 15.54
N PHE A 246 -1.54 -3.69 15.02
CA PHE A 246 -2.77 -4.46 14.84
C PHE A 246 -2.61 -5.50 13.73
N LEU A 247 -2.00 -5.13 12.60
CA LEU A 247 -1.75 -6.06 11.50
C LEU A 247 -0.78 -7.17 11.92
N ASP A 248 0.28 -6.82 12.63
CA ASP A 248 1.24 -7.80 13.16
C ASP A 248 0.58 -8.75 14.15
N ARG A 249 -0.35 -8.25 14.97
CA ARG A 249 -1.11 -9.10 15.87
C ARG A 249 -2.06 -10.04 15.12
N GLU A 250 -2.75 -9.58 14.08
CA GLU A 250 -3.57 -10.44 13.23
C GLU A 250 -2.73 -11.54 12.56
N LEU A 251 -1.56 -11.19 12.02
CA LEU A 251 -0.61 -12.15 11.44
C LEU A 251 -0.15 -13.19 12.47
N ALA A 252 0.14 -12.76 13.69
CA ALA A 252 0.55 -13.65 14.76
C ALA A 252 -0.58 -14.58 15.23
N LEU A 253 -1.81 -14.06 15.36
CA LEU A 253 -2.98 -14.82 15.81
C LEU A 253 -3.50 -15.80 14.78
N THR A 254 -3.53 -15.42 13.50
CA THR A 254 -3.98 -16.30 12.42
C THR A 254 -3.12 -17.55 12.30
N GLY A 255 -1.81 -17.43 12.53
CA GLY A 255 -0.87 -18.51 12.26
C GLY A 255 -0.76 -18.84 10.78
N ALA A 256 -1.07 -17.86 9.91
CA ALA A 256 -1.04 -18.03 8.47
C ALA A 256 0.33 -18.51 7.98
N ARG A 257 0.31 -19.38 6.96
CA ARG A 257 1.50 -19.96 6.31
C ARG A 257 1.77 -19.34 4.94
N MET A 258 0.81 -18.59 4.41
CA MET A 258 0.92 -17.84 3.17
C MET A 258 0.22 -16.50 3.32
N ALA A 259 0.85 -15.42 2.86
CA ALA A 259 0.26 -14.11 2.76
C ALA A 259 0.12 -13.68 1.30
N MET A 260 -1.01 -13.07 0.97
CA MET A 260 -1.23 -12.44 -0.32
C MET A 260 -1.58 -10.97 -0.13
N THR A 261 -0.84 -10.08 -0.79
CA THR A 261 -1.12 -8.65 -0.76
C THR A 261 -1.80 -8.21 -2.06
N PHE A 262 -2.89 -7.49 -1.95
CA PHE A 262 -3.70 -7.02 -3.06
C PHE A 262 -3.43 -5.53 -3.31
N GLY A 263 -2.80 -5.22 -4.43
CA GLY A 263 -2.38 -3.87 -4.81
C GLY A 263 -0.96 -3.52 -4.34
N GLN A 264 -0.35 -2.57 -5.05
CA GLN A 264 1.04 -2.15 -4.78
C GLN A 264 1.19 -1.51 -3.39
N PHE A 265 0.20 -0.72 -2.97
CA PHE A 265 0.22 -0.09 -1.66
C PHE A 265 0.21 -1.14 -0.53
N ALA A 266 -0.63 -2.17 -0.62
CA ALA A 266 -0.68 -3.24 0.37
C ALA A 266 0.67 -3.98 0.47
N ALA A 267 1.28 -4.28 -0.69
CA ALA A 267 2.56 -4.96 -0.75
C ALA A 267 3.68 -4.13 -0.10
N LYS A 268 3.79 -2.84 -0.45
CA LYS A 268 4.77 -1.92 0.17
C LYS A 268 4.47 -1.69 1.66
N GLY A 269 3.20 -1.58 2.02
CA GLY A 269 2.73 -1.36 3.39
C GLY A 269 2.93 -2.56 4.32
N LEU A 270 2.95 -3.79 3.79
CA LEU A 270 3.37 -4.93 4.58
C LEU A 270 4.90 -4.98 4.69
N MET A 271 5.58 -4.91 3.54
CA MET A 271 7.03 -5.14 3.45
C MET A 271 7.87 -4.00 4.03
N MET A 272 7.30 -2.80 4.22
CA MET A 272 8.03 -1.58 4.62
C MET A 272 9.24 -1.32 3.72
N GLY A 273 9.08 -1.58 2.42
CA GLY A 273 10.19 -1.62 1.49
C GLY A 273 9.77 -1.99 0.07
N PRO A 274 10.75 -2.26 -0.82
CA PRO A 274 10.47 -2.60 -2.20
C PRO A 274 9.70 -3.92 -2.30
N ALA A 275 8.53 -3.86 -2.92
CA ALA A 275 7.69 -5.02 -3.19
C ALA A 275 7.38 -5.10 -4.69
N ALA A 276 7.47 -6.31 -5.26
CA ALA A 276 7.15 -6.55 -6.66
C ALA A 276 6.32 -7.83 -6.81
N ARG A 277 5.42 -7.83 -7.79
CA ARG A 277 4.63 -9.01 -8.19
C ARG A 277 5.48 -10.05 -8.91
N GLY A 278 4.92 -11.24 -9.14
CA GLY A 278 5.57 -12.31 -9.89
C GLY A 278 6.74 -12.99 -9.18
N LYS A 279 6.96 -12.69 -7.90
CA LYS A 279 7.99 -13.32 -7.06
C LYS A 279 7.43 -13.60 -5.66
N VAL A 280 8.02 -14.59 -4.99
CA VAL A 280 7.75 -14.88 -3.58
C VAL A 280 8.70 -14.01 -2.75
N MET A 281 8.11 -13.18 -1.90
CA MET A 281 8.82 -12.39 -0.90
C MET A 281 8.66 -13.06 0.47
N HIS A 282 9.45 -12.67 1.46
CA HIS A 282 9.36 -13.24 2.81
C HIS A 282 9.23 -12.12 3.85
N TYR A 283 8.33 -12.30 4.80
CA TYR A 283 7.98 -11.29 5.79
C TYR A 283 8.18 -11.80 7.23
N GLY A 284 8.76 -10.93 8.07
CA GLY A 284 8.98 -11.17 9.48
C GLY A 284 10.03 -12.24 9.78
N GLU A 285 10.27 -12.48 11.06
CA GLU A 285 11.27 -13.45 11.54
C GLU A 285 10.96 -14.88 11.12
N LYS A 286 9.67 -15.21 11.03
CA LYS A 286 9.18 -16.53 10.60
C LYS A 286 9.30 -16.78 9.09
N GLN A 287 9.82 -15.82 8.33
CA GLN A 287 9.95 -15.90 6.88
C GLN A 287 8.62 -16.31 6.21
N LEU A 288 7.52 -15.64 6.57
CA LEU A 288 6.20 -15.91 5.99
C LEU A 288 6.26 -15.61 4.48
N PRO A 289 6.00 -16.57 3.58
CA PRO A 289 5.97 -16.29 2.15
C PRO A 289 4.81 -15.33 1.82
N VAL A 290 5.13 -14.32 1.02
CA VAL A 290 4.24 -13.25 0.58
C VAL A 290 4.24 -13.20 -0.95
N VAL A 291 3.07 -13.26 -1.57
CA VAL A 291 2.91 -13.01 -3.00
C VAL A 291 2.03 -11.77 -3.21
N ALA A 292 2.54 -10.81 -3.98
CA ALA A 292 1.79 -9.62 -4.34
C ALA A 292 1.02 -9.82 -5.65
N THR A 293 -0.22 -9.32 -5.71
CA THR A 293 -1.03 -9.28 -6.92
C THR A 293 -1.77 -7.94 -7.05
N TYR A 294 -2.61 -7.80 -8.09
CA TYR A 294 -3.43 -6.62 -8.33
C TYR A 294 -4.57 -6.48 -7.32
N HIS A 295 -5.02 -5.25 -7.05
CA HIS A 295 -6.21 -5.05 -6.22
C HIS A 295 -7.46 -5.48 -7.00
N PRO A 296 -8.47 -6.13 -6.38
CA PRO A 296 -9.71 -6.51 -7.07
C PRO A 296 -10.41 -5.34 -7.77
N ASP A 297 -10.45 -4.15 -7.16
CA ASP A 297 -10.98 -2.94 -7.83
C ASP A 297 -10.20 -2.54 -9.09
N ASP A 298 -8.88 -2.77 -9.11
CA ASP A 298 -8.07 -2.50 -10.31
C ASP A 298 -8.44 -3.47 -11.42
N LEU A 299 -8.68 -4.75 -11.08
CA LEU A 299 -9.06 -5.80 -12.02
C LEU A 299 -10.49 -5.65 -12.54
N LEU A 300 -11.38 -5.03 -11.77
CA LEU A 300 -12.72 -4.66 -12.24
C LEU A 300 -12.65 -3.52 -13.26
N ARG A 301 -11.75 -2.55 -13.05
CA ARG A 301 -11.53 -1.43 -13.98
C ARG A 301 -10.71 -1.81 -15.22
N LYS A 302 -9.75 -2.72 -15.07
CA LYS A 302 -8.85 -3.21 -16.13
C LYS A 302 -8.86 -4.75 -16.20
N PRO A 303 -9.91 -5.35 -16.80
CA PRO A 303 -10.05 -6.80 -16.87
C PRO A 303 -8.90 -7.52 -17.59
N GLU A 304 -8.16 -6.84 -18.46
CA GLU A 304 -7.00 -7.37 -19.17
C GLU A 304 -5.86 -7.82 -18.24
N ASP A 305 -5.75 -7.24 -17.04
CA ASP A 305 -4.73 -7.61 -16.06
C ASP A 305 -5.08 -8.88 -15.26
N LYS A 306 -6.31 -9.41 -15.40
CA LYS A 306 -6.74 -10.64 -14.69
C LYS A 306 -5.91 -11.87 -15.04
N ALA A 307 -5.38 -11.94 -16.27
CA ALA A 307 -4.48 -13.03 -16.66
C ALA A 307 -3.16 -13.01 -15.85
N LYS A 308 -2.65 -11.82 -15.54
CA LYS A 308 -1.46 -11.66 -14.70
C LYS A 308 -1.78 -11.98 -13.23
N ALA A 309 -2.93 -11.52 -12.74
CA ALA A 309 -3.38 -11.85 -11.39
C ALA A 309 -3.57 -13.37 -11.20
N TRP A 310 -4.03 -14.08 -12.23
CA TRP A 310 -4.10 -15.55 -12.20
C TRP A 310 -2.72 -16.21 -12.09
N ALA A 311 -1.71 -15.69 -12.79
CA ALA A 311 -0.34 -16.21 -12.66
C ALA A 311 0.20 -16.00 -11.23
N ASP A 312 -0.07 -14.86 -10.60
CA ASP A 312 0.30 -14.59 -9.21
C ASP A 312 -0.42 -15.54 -8.23
N LEU A 313 -1.71 -15.81 -8.44
CA LEU A 313 -2.49 -16.76 -7.64
C LEU A 313 -1.92 -18.19 -7.76
N CYS A 314 -1.56 -18.62 -8.97
CA CYS A 314 -0.90 -19.91 -9.19
C CYS A 314 0.46 -19.98 -8.48
N LEU A 315 1.25 -18.90 -8.53
CA LEU A 315 2.52 -18.81 -7.82
C LEU A 315 2.34 -18.93 -6.31
N ALA A 316 1.37 -18.21 -5.74
CA ALA A 316 1.05 -18.30 -4.32
C ALA A 316 0.65 -19.72 -3.93
N LYS A 317 -0.22 -20.36 -4.71
CA LYS A 317 -0.66 -21.74 -4.47
C LYS A 317 0.50 -22.73 -4.49
N ALA A 318 1.39 -22.60 -5.49
CA ALA A 318 2.56 -23.46 -5.61
C ALA A 318 3.57 -23.27 -4.47
N SER A 319 3.60 -22.09 -3.85
CA SER A 319 4.54 -21.74 -2.78
C SER A 319 4.04 -22.12 -1.38
N HIS A 320 2.75 -22.42 -1.23
CA HIS A 320 2.15 -22.90 0.03
C HIS A 320 2.13 -24.44 0.11
N ALA A 321 2.21 -25.11 -1.05
CA ALA A 321 2.18 -26.57 -1.16
C ALA A 321 3.43 -27.22 -0.56
#